data_AF-A0A074Z2Y9-F1
#
_entry.id   AF-A0A074Z2Y9-F1
#
_cell.length_a   1.000
_cell.length_b   1.000
_cell.length_c   1.000
_cell.angle_alpha   90.00
_cell.angle_beta   90.00
_cell.angle_gamma   90.00
#
_symmetry.space_group_name_H-M   'P 1'
#
loop_
_entity.id
_entity.type
_entity.pdbx_description
1 polymer ?
#
loop_
_entity_poly.entity_id
_entity_poly.type
_entity_poly.pdbx_seq_one_letter_code
_entity_poly.pdbx_strand_id
1 'polypeptide(L)'
;MTEVDAFMRSVATRKYTSWDEFTSVLQTYMQNYHVQFVCVSSKRGNDLQLIYKLVFFRCIRHARRRSSSRGIRRVLSDDTCCPARFCVRNRDGFLTLTSYDVGHNHPLSKELYEQLSVNRHLSTSQLHQCLDVFRVENSIHAIKEYVKDHFGKLVTTKDINNYRRKLTFVLKIEPAEPSSPVLKPLVQSMLHEQAMNV
;
A
#
# COMPACT_ATOMS: atom_id res chain seq x y z
N MET A 1 -18.30 -17.38 9.65
CA MET A 1 -17.61 -17.76 8.40
C MET A 1 -16.13 -17.65 8.67
N THR A 2 -15.36 -18.71 8.44
CA THR A 2 -13.92 -18.67 8.73
C THR A 2 -13.18 -17.88 7.65
N GLU A 3 -12.01 -17.33 7.97
CA GLU A 3 -11.14 -16.64 7.01
C GLU A 3 -10.84 -17.52 5.77
N VAL A 4 -10.59 -18.81 6.02
CA VAL A 4 -10.33 -19.80 4.98
C VAL A 4 -11.51 -19.92 4.03
N ASP A 5 -12.75 -20.00 4.55
CA ASP A 5 -13.95 -20.10 3.71
C ASP A 5 -14.12 -18.88 2.80
N ALA A 6 -13.84 -17.69 3.34
CA ALA A 6 -13.89 -16.44 2.60
C ALA A 6 -12.85 -16.41 1.48
N PHE A 7 -11.62 -16.82 1.77
CA PHE A 7 -10.55 -16.92 0.77
C PHE A 7 -10.90 -17.91 -0.35
N MET A 8 -11.46 -19.05 0.03
CA MET A 8 -11.85 -20.09 -0.93
C MET A 8 -12.88 -19.57 -1.93
N ARG A 9 -13.93 -18.89 -1.43
CA ARG A 9 -15.01 -18.36 -2.29
C ARG A 9 -14.59 -17.17 -3.14
N SER A 10 -13.75 -16.30 -2.61
CA SER A 10 -13.40 -15.04 -3.27
C SER A 10 -12.21 -15.16 -4.21
N VAL A 11 -11.21 -15.98 -3.85
CA VAL A 11 -9.92 -16.06 -4.54
C VAL A 11 -9.64 -17.47 -5.08
N ALA A 12 -9.67 -18.50 -4.23
CA ALA A 12 -9.01 -19.77 -4.56
C ALA A 12 -9.69 -20.59 -5.66
N THR A 13 -11.02 -20.55 -5.76
CA THR A 13 -11.79 -21.35 -6.73
C THR A 13 -11.87 -20.71 -8.12
N ARG A 14 -11.45 -19.45 -8.25
CA ARG A 14 -11.54 -18.71 -9.51
C ARG A 14 -10.37 -19.06 -10.44
N LYS A 15 -10.65 -18.99 -11.74
CA LYS A 15 -9.65 -18.97 -12.81
C LYS A 15 -9.56 -17.56 -13.33
N TYR A 16 -8.36 -17.01 -13.43
CA TYR A 16 -8.15 -15.65 -13.91
C TYR A 16 -7.47 -15.65 -15.27
N THR A 17 -7.93 -14.79 -16.17
CA THR A 17 -7.41 -14.70 -17.55
C THR A 17 -6.28 -13.68 -17.67
N SER A 18 -6.12 -12.80 -16.68
CA SER A 18 -5.07 -11.79 -16.65
C SER A 18 -4.50 -11.61 -15.24
N TRP A 19 -3.29 -11.08 -15.18
CA TRP A 19 -2.68 -10.70 -13.91
C TRP A 19 -3.45 -9.57 -13.21
N ASP A 20 -3.96 -8.60 -13.97
CA ASP A 20 -4.66 -7.43 -13.42
C ASP A 20 -6.00 -7.83 -12.77
N GLU A 21 -6.73 -8.77 -13.36
CA GLU A 21 -7.95 -9.33 -12.76
C GLU A 21 -7.63 -10.00 -11.42
N PHE A 22 -6.62 -10.88 -11.40
CA PHE A 22 -6.20 -11.59 -10.19
C PHE A 22 -5.79 -10.61 -9.08
N THR A 23 -4.96 -9.62 -9.40
CA THR A 23 -4.47 -8.64 -8.41
C THR A 23 -5.60 -7.78 -7.86
N SER A 24 -6.55 -7.37 -8.71
CA SER A 24 -7.72 -6.60 -8.28
C SER A 24 -8.57 -7.39 -7.28
N VAL A 25 -8.86 -8.66 -7.58
CA VAL A 25 -9.64 -9.54 -6.69
C VAL A 25 -8.90 -9.81 -5.38
N LEU A 26 -7.60 -10.07 -5.45
CA LEU A 26 -6.78 -10.25 -4.25
C LEU A 26 -6.75 -8.98 -3.39
N GLN A 27 -6.66 -7.80 -4.01
CA GLN A 27 -6.67 -6.53 -3.29
C GLN A 27 -8.00 -6.28 -2.58
N THR A 28 -9.14 -6.54 -3.23
CA THR A 28 -10.46 -6.46 -2.60
C THR A 28 -10.57 -7.42 -1.42
N TYR A 29 -10.10 -8.66 -1.56
CA TYR A 29 -10.05 -9.62 -0.45
C TYR A 29 -9.21 -9.10 0.71
N MET A 30 -7.99 -8.64 0.44
CA MET A 30 -7.08 -8.09 1.45
C MET A 30 -7.69 -6.91 2.23
N GLN A 31 -8.41 -6.02 1.53
CA GLN A 31 -9.08 -4.89 2.14
C GLN A 31 -10.27 -5.32 3.03
N ASN A 32 -11.10 -6.25 2.55
CA ASN A 32 -12.30 -6.69 3.26
C ASN A 32 -12.00 -7.50 4.52
N TYR A 33 -10.93 -8.31 4.49
CA TYR A 33 -10.55 -9.21 5.60
C TYR A 33 -9.35 -8.69 6.39
N HIS A 34 -8.85 -7.50 6.06
CA HIS A 34 -7.74 -6.82 6.75
C HIS A 34 -6.46 -7.66 6.82
N VAL A 35 -6.20 -8.43 5.76
CA VAL A 35 -5.01 -9.28 5.59
C VAL A 35 -4.09 -8.68 4.54
N GLN A 36 -2.78 -8.88 4.70
CA GLN A 36 -1.81 -8.39 3.73
C GLN A 36 -0.87 -9.49 3.28
N PHE A 37 -1.01 -9.87 2.01
CA PHE A 37 -0.07 -10.73 1.31
C PHE A 37 0.91 -9.90 0.49
N VAL A 38 2.15 -10.38 0.41
CA VAL A 38 3.22 -9.79 -0.40
C VAL A 38 3.80 -10.85 -1.32
N CYS A 39 4.12 -10.44 -2.55
CA CYS A 39 4.85 -11.29 -3.49
C CYS A 39 6.28 -11.48 -2.99
N VAL A 40 6.72 -12.73 -2.90
CA VAL A 40 8.04 -13.10 -2.37
C VAL A 40 8.98 -13.50 -3.50
N SER A 41 8.46 -14.28 -4.43
CA SER A 41 9.17 -14.70 -5.62
C SER A 41 8.19 -14.94 -6.74
N SER A 42 8.68 -14.75 -7.96
CA SER A 42 7.89 -14.92 -9.16
C SER A 42 8.77 -15.47 -10.27
N LYS A 43 8.22 -16.36 -11.09
CA LYS A 43 8.81 -16.84 -12.33
C LYS A 43 7.98 -16.28 -13.48
N ARG A 44 8.61 -15.46 -14.32
CA ARG A 44 7.95 -14.90 -15.50
C ARG A 44 7.76 -15.94 -16.60
N GLY A 45 6.68 -15.78 -17.36
CA GLY A 45 6.40 -16.49 -18.60
C GLY A 45 6.73 -15.63 -19.82
N ASN A 46 6.35 -16.16 -20.99
CA ASN A 46 6.50 -15.46 -22.27
C ASN A 46 5.19 -14.78 -22.71
N ASP A 47 4.10 -15.03 -21.99
CA ASP A 47 2.77 -14.48 -22.25
C ASP A 47 2.68 -13.04 -21.68
N LEU A 48 2.16 -12.11 -22.48
CA LEU A 48 2.02 -10.70 -22.10
C LEU A 48 0.83 -10.45 -21.14
N GLN A 49 -0.25 -11.23 -21.22
CA GLN A 49 -1.39 -11.13 -20.31
C GLN A 49 -1.19 -11.97 -19.05
N LEU A 50 -0.53 -13.13 -19.21
CA LEU A 50 -0.18 -14.04 -18.13
C LEU A 50 1.33 -14.01 -17.86
N ILE A 51 1.78 -12.81 -17.48
CA ILE A 51 3.17 -12.44 -17.26
C ILE A 51 3.92 -13.44 -16.38
N TYR A 52 3.22 -14.07 -15.42
CA TYR A 52 3.82 -15.00 -14.48
C TYR A 52 3.38 -16.44 -14.71
N LYS A 53 4.38 -17.33 -14.82
CA LYS A 53 4.18 -18.78 -14.75
C LYS A 53 3.90 -19.25 -13.33
N LEU A 54 4.55 -18.65 -12.34
CA LEU A 54 4.46 -19.04 -10.94
C LEU A 54 4.72 -17.83 -10.03
N VAL A 55 3.90 -17.63 -9.01
CA VAL A 55 4.08 -16.55 -8.03
C VAL A 55 3.79 -17.08 -6.63
N PHE A 56 4.70 -16.78 -5.71
CA PHE A 56 4.57 -17.13 -4.30
C PHE A 56 4.22 -15.90 -3.48
N PHE A 57 3.16 -16.03 -2.69
CA PHE A 57 2.69 -15.03 -1.76
C PHE A 57 2.83 -15.53 -0.32
N ARG A 58 3.13 -14.61 0.59
CA ARG A 58 3.08 -14.85 2.04
C ARG A 58 2.56 -13.63 2.78
N CYS A 59 2.08 -13.83 3.99
CA CYS A 59 1.70 -12.74 4.87
C CYS A 59 2.89 -11.80 5.12
N ILE A 60 2.63 -10.50 5.21
CA ILE A 60 3.66 -9.50 5.53
C ILE A 60 4.33 -9.74 6.90
N ARG A 61 3.64 -10.41 7.83
CA ARG A 61 4.13 -10.78 9.16
C ARG A 61 4.81 -12.16 9.20
N HIS A 62 5.01 -12.80 8.03
CA HIS A 62 5.82 -14.01 7.92
C HIS A 62 7.26 -13.70 8.35
N ALA A 63 7.94 -14.70 8.93
CA ALA A 63 9.32 -14.57 9.35
C ALA A 63 10.20 -13.99 8.22
N ARG A 64 10.86 -12.86 8.49
CA ARG A 64 11.83 -12.27 7.58
C ARG A 64 13.11 -13.07 7.56
N ARG A 65 13.84 -12.94 6.45
CA ARG A 65 15.22 -13.41 6.38
C ARG A 65 16.03 -12.67 7.44
N ARG A 66 16.75 -13.40 8.28
CA ARG A 66 17.65 -12.81 9.27
C ARG A 66 18.64 -11.89 8.55
N SER A 67 18.70 -10.63 8.97
CA SER A 67 19.68 -9.70 8.43
C SER A 67 21.07 -10.13 8.88
N SER A 68 22.08 -10.05 8.00
CA SER A 68 23.50 -10.17 8.36
C SER A 68 24.08 -8.88 8.97
N SER A 69 23.22 -7.90 9.28
CA SER A 69 23.67 -6.60 9.81
C SER A 69 24.16 -6.72 11.25
N ARG A 70 25.10 -5.85 11.65
CA ARG A 70 25.65 -5.79 13.02
C ARG A 70 24.63 -5.39 14.09
N GLY A 71 23.38 -5.09 13.72
CA GLY A 71 22.31 -4.75 14.68
C GLY A 71 22.50 -3.42 15.43
N ILE A 72 23.33 -2.50 14.90
CA ILE A 72 23.65 -1.21 15.56
C ILE A 72 22.40 -0.38 15.83
N ARG A 73 21.41 -0.40 14.92
CA ARG A 73 20.07 0.15 15.16
C ARG A 73 19.13 -1.01 15.50
N ARG A 74 18.65 -1.05 16.74
CA ARG A 74 17.60 -1.99 17.16
C ARG A 74 16.25 -1.46 16.67
N VAL A 75 15.69 -2.12 15.66
CA VAL A 75 14.30 -1.94 15.27
C VAL A 75 13.56 -3.18 15.74
N LEU A 76 12.53 -3.02 16.57
CA LEU A 76 11.65 -4.14 16.91
C LEU A 76 11.02 -4.68 15.63
N SER A 77 11.16 -5.98 15.40
CA SER A 77 10.43 -6.64 14.32
C SER A 77 8.98 -6.78 14.72
N ASP A 78 8.09 -6.52 13.77
CA ASP A 78 6.67 -6.74 13.90
C ASP A 78 6.25 -8.12 13.36
N ASP A 79 7.22 -8.96 12.97
CA ASP A 79 7.00 -10.30 12.45
C ASP A 79 6.45 -11.24 13.55
N THR A 80 5.40 -11.98 13.23
CA THR A 80 4.78 -12.99 14.11
C THR A 80 5.08 -14.41 13.67
N CYS A 81 6.03 -14.57 12.74
CA CYS A 81 6.32 -15.84 12.06
C CYS A 81 5.05 -16.47 11.43
N CYS A 82 4.17 -15.64 10.88
CA CYS A 82 2.90 -16.07 10.34
C CYS A 82 3.09 -17.13 9.23
N PRO A 83 2.38 -18.29 9.30
CA PRO A 83 2.52 -19.35 8.31
C PRO A 83 1.79 -19.05 7.00
N ALA A 84 0.84 -18.10 7.02
CA ALA A 84 -0.06 -17.83 5.90
C ALA A 84 0.69 -17.52 4.59
N ARG A 85 0.43 -18.32 3.56
CA ARG A 85 1.06 -18.32 2.25
C ARG A 85 0.21 -19.03 1.21
N PHE A 86 0.38 -18.64 -0.04
CA PHE A 86 -0.22 -19.37 -1.16
C PHE A 86 0.58 -19.18 -2.43
N CYS A 87 0.28 -20.00 -3.43
CA CYS A 87 0.98 -20.05 -4.69
C CYS A 87 0.02 -20.01 -5.86
N VAL A 88 0.26 -19.08 -6.79
CA VAL A 88 -0.49 -18.93 -8.04
C VAL A 88 0.35 -19.44 -9.19
N ARG A 89 -0.23 -20.26 -10.05
CA ARG A 89 0.44 -20.82 -11.24
C ARG A 89 -0.42 -20.59 -12.47
N ASN A 90 0.23 -20.31 -13.59
CA ASN A 90 -0.41 -20.40 -14.89
C ASN A 90 -0.56 -21.89 -15.28
N ARG A 91 -1.81 -22.33 -15.44
CA ARG A 91 -2.18 -23.65 -15.97
C ARG A 91 -3.20 -23.46 -17.08
N ASP A 92 -2.90 -24.02 -18.24
CA ASP A 92 -3.81 -24.07 -19.40
C ASP A 92 -4.34 -22.69 -19.82
N GLY A 93 -3.53 -21.63 -19.70
CA GLY A 93 -3.92 -20.28 -20.05
C GLY A 93 -4.74 -19.56 -18.97
N PHE A 94 -4.72 -20.04 -17.73
CA PHE A 94 -5.36 -19.39 -16.60
C PHE A 94 -4.46 -19.33 -15.37
N LEU A 95 -4.53 -18.26 -14.60
CA LEU A 95 -3.94 -18.23 -13.26
C LEU A 95 -4.86 -18.97 -12.30
N THR A 96 -4.29 -19.93 -11.58
CA THR A 96 -4.99 -20.75 -10.58
C THR A 96 -4.14 -20.88 -9.33
N LEU A 97 -4.80 -20.96 -8.17
CA LEU A 97 -4.10 -21.27 -6.94
C LEU A 97 -3.78 -22.76 -6.92
N THR A 98 -2.54 -23.09 -6.58
CA THR A 98 -2.03 -24.47 -6.60
C THR A 98 -1.72 -25.02 -5.21
N SER A 99 -1.42 -24.14 -4.27
CA SER A 99 -1.28 -24.46 -2.86
C SER A 99 -1.62 -23.24 -2.04
N TYR A 100 -2.25 -23.44 -0.88
CA TYR A 100 -2.59 -22.35 0.02
C TYR A 100 -2.65 -22.88 1.46
N ASP A 101 -2.20 -22.04 2.38
CA ASP A 101 -2.42 -22.11 3.81
C ASP A 101 -2.65 -20.66 4.22
N VAL A 102 -3.89 -20.28 4.50
CA VAL A 102 -4.24 -18.86 4.76
C VAL A 102 -4.64 -18.64 6.21
N GLY A 103 -4.30 -19.57 7.11
CA GLY A 103 -4.53 -19.37 8.54
C GLY A 103 -3.54 -18.37 9.13
N HIS A 104 -4.04 -17.25 9.64
CA HIS A 104 -3.22 -16.27 10.35
C HIS A 104 -3.08 -16.61 11.84
N ASN A 105 -1.88 -16.42 12.39
CA ASN A 105 -1.58 -16.63 13.81
C ASN A 105 -1.48 -15.31 14.62
N HIS A 106 -1.93 -14.20 14.03
CA HIS A 106 -1.86 -12.88 14.61
C HIS A 106 -3.20 -12.15 14.43
N PRO A 107 -3.47 -11.12 15.24
CA PRO A 107 -4.70 -10.35 15.10
C PRO A 107 -4.84 -9.73 13.71
N LEU A 108 -6.06 -9.80 13.18
CA LEU A 108 -6.49 -9.13 11.96
C LEU A 108 -7.47 -8.04 12.38
N SER A 109 -7.07 -6.78 12.24
CA SER A 109 -7.95 -5.64 12.51
C SER A 109 -7.74 -4.58 11.44
N LYS A 110 -8.81 -3.81 11.17
CA LYS A 110 -8.77 -2.69 10.23
C LYS A 110 -7.67 -1.69 10.59
N GLU A 111 -7.55 -1.36 11.87
CA GLU A 111 -6.55 -0.42 12.38
C GLU A 111 -5.13 -0.89 12.09
N LEU A 112 -4.82 -2.16 12.38
CA LEU A 112 -3.50 -2.73 12.12
C LEU A 112 -3.21 -2.80 10.62
N TYR A 113 -4.21 -3.14 9.80
CA TYR A 113 -4.11 -3.20 8.36
C TYR A 113 -3.82 -1.84 7.73
N GLU A 114 -4.56 -0.80 8.12
CA GLU A 114 -4.37 0.57 7.63
C GLU A 114 -3.02 1.15 8.06
N GLN A 115 -2.49 0.74 9.22
CA GLN A 115 -1.18 1.16 9.71
C GLN A 115 0.01 0.45 9.04
N LEU A 116 -0.21 -0.59 8.22
CA LEU A 116 0.87 -1.23 7.48
C LEU A 116 1.53 -0.23 6.54
N SER A 117 2.87 -0.23 6.46
CA SER A 117 3.59 0.72 5.60
C SER A 117 3.14 0.65 4.14
N VAL A 118 2.78 -0.54 3.66
CA VAL A 118 2.33 -0.76 2.28
C VAL A 118 0.99 -0.08 1.99
N ASN A 119 0.11 0.02 3.00
CA ASN A 119 -1.23 0.60 2.89
C ASN A 119 -1.21 2.11 3.16
N ARG A 120 -0.30 2.56 4.04
CA ARG A 120 -0.06 3.99 4.32
C ARG A 120 0.64 4.73 3.19
N HIS A 121 1.46 4.04 2.39
CA HIS A 121 2.25 4.69 1.36
C HIS A 121 1.35 5.31 0.27
N LEU A 122 1.63 6.57 -0.07
CA LEU A 122 1.04 7.25 -1.20
C LEU A 122 1.71 6.77 -2.49
N SER A 123 0.91 6.50 -3.53
CA SER A 123 1.44 6.22 -4.85
C SER A 123 2.16 7.45 -5.40
N THR A 124 2.97 7.27 -6.45
CA THR A 124 3.62 8.41 -7.12
C THR A 124 2.59 9.44 -7.61
N SER A 125 1.48 9.01 -8.20
CA SER A 125 0.41 9.91 -8.63
C SER A 125 -0.24 10.67 -7.47
N GLN A 126 -0.51 9.99 -6.35
CA GLN A 126 -1.04 10.64 -5.14
C GLN A 126 -0.05 11.65 -4.56
N LEU A 127 1.25 11.32 -4.54
CA LEU A 127 2.29 12.26 -4.10
C LEU A 127 2.37 13.49 -5.00
N HIS A 128 2.25 13.32 -6.32
CA HIS A 128 2.20 14.44 -7.26
C HIS A 128 1.02 15.38 -6.97
N GLN A 129 -0.16 14.83 -6.69
CA GLN A 129 -1.35 15.63 -6.33
C GLN A 129 -1.19 16.37 -4.99
N CYS A 130 -0.33 15.88 -4.10
CA CYS A 130 -0.09 16.50 -2.80
C CYS A 130 1.13 17.45 -2.78
N LEU A 131 1.80 17.68 -3.92
CA LEU A 131 3.07 18.39 -3.98
C LEU A 131 3.03 19.73 -3.25
N ASP A 132 2.02 20.54 -3.55
CA ASP A 132 1.89 21.89 -2.99
C ASP A 132 1.58 21.86 -1.51
N VAL A 133 0.68 20.97 -1.08
CA VAL A 133 0.35 20.74 0.33
C VAL A 133 1.59 20.35 1.12
N PHE A 134 2.39 19.41 0.62
CA PHE A 134 3.61 18.98 1.32
C PHE A 134 4.69 20.07 1.39
N ARG A 135 4.68 21.04 0.47
CA ARG A 135 5.65 22.15 0.41
C ARG A 135 5.26 23.34 1.28
N VAL A 136 3.99 23.73 1.23
CA VAL A 136 3.51 25.01 1.80
C VAL A 136 2.96 24.81 3.20
N GLU A 137 2.19 23.74 3.44
CA GLU A 137 1.59 23.50 4.75
C GLU A 137 2.67 23.07 5.73
N ASN A 138 2.76 23.73 6.89
CA ASN A 138 3.74 23.42 7.93
C ASN A 138 3.14 22.49 8.99
N SER A 139 1.84 22.57 9.22
CA SER A 139 1.10 21.74 10.17
C SER A 139 1.08 20.28 9.71
N ILE A 140 1.80 19.43 10.44
CA ILE A 140 1.80 17.98 10.22
C ILE A 140 0.39 17.41 10.42
N HIS A 141 -0.42 18.00 11.30
CA HIS A 141 -1.79 17.56 11.53
C HIS A 141 -2.68 17.84 10.31
N ALA A 142 -2.64 19.06 9.78
CA ALA A 142 -3.41 19.43 8.59
C ALA A 142 -3.06 18.55 7.37
N ILE A 143 -1.78 18.23 7.18
CA ILE A 143 -1.36 17.31 6.11
C ILE A 143 -1.96 15.90 6.31
N LYS A 144 -2.02 15.41 7.55
CA LYS A 144 -2.62 14.09 7.84
C LYS A 144 -4.12 14.09 7.54
N GLU A 145 -4.84 15.13 7.95
CA GLU A 145 -6.27 15.27 7.66
C GLU A 145 -6.51 15.36 6.17
N TYR A 146 -5.78 16.23 5.46
CA TYR A 146 -5.88 16.34 4.00
C TYR A 146 -5.69 14.98 3.31
N VAL A 147 -4.64 14.23 3.65
CA VAL A 147 -4.37 12.92 3.03
C VAL A 147 -5.44 11.89 3.37
N LYS A 148 -5.97 11.93 4.60
CA LYS A 148 -7.05 11.04 5.02
C LYS A 148 -8.33 11.36 4.26
N ASP A 149 -8.69 12.62 4.11
CA ASP A 149 -9.94 13.03 3.47
C ASP A 149 -9.89 12.84 1.95
N HIS A 150 -8.75 13.13 1.33
CA HIS A 150 -8.60 13.04 -0.13
C HIS A 150 -8.35 11.62 -0.64
N PHE A 151 -7.69 10.76 0.17
CA PHE A 151 -7.28 9.41 -0.28
C PHE A 151 -7.72 8.27 0.64
N GLY A 152 -8.35 8.55 1.78
CA GLY A 152 -8.71 7.54 2.77
C GLY A 152 -7.50 6.89 3.46
N LYS A 153 -6.31 7.49 3.39
CA LYS A 153 -5.06 6.88 3.88
C LYS A 153 -4.55 7.53 5.15
N LEU A 154 -4.10 6.69 6.08
CA LEU A 154 -3.39 7.14 7.26
C LEU A 154 -1.91 7.35 6.94
N VAL A 155 -1.37 8.52 7.26
CA VAL A 155 0.08 8.79 7.15
C VAL A 155 0.65 9.19 8.51
N THR A 156 1.86 8.71 8.78
CA THR A 156 2.59 9.04 10.00
C THR A 156 3.44 10.29 9.78
N THR A 157 3.84 10.94 10.87
CA THR A 157 4.78 12.06 10.82
C THR A 157 6.09 11.68 10.11
N LYS A 158 6.54 10.43 10.28
CA LYS A 158 7.73 9.89 9.61
C LYS A 158 7.54 9.83 8.10
N ASP A 159 6.38 9.40 7.61
CA ASP A 159 6.11 9.36 6.17
C ASP A 159 6.11 10.75 5.57
N ILE A 160 5.45 11.72 6.22
CA ILE A 160 5.41 13.12 5.79
C ILE A 160 6.83 13.68 5.65
N ASN A 161 7.68 13.46 6.66
CA ASN A 161 9.07 13.88 6.61
C ASN A 161 9.87 13.14 5.51
N ASN A 162 9.56 11.87 5.24
CA ASN A 162 10.17 11.15 4.12
C ASN A 162 9.74 11.73 2.77
N TYR A 163 8.45 12.05 2.60
CA TYR A 163 7.92 12.65 1.38
C TYR A 163 8.52 14.02 1.15
N ARG A 164 8.52 14.92 2.15
CA ARG A 164 9.17 16.23 2.05
C ARG A 164 10.62 16.11 1.60
N ARG A 165 11.40 15.24 2.24
CA ARG A 165 12.79 14.98 1.82
C ARG A 165 12.86 14.49 0.37
N LYS A 166 12.04 13.51 -0.01
CA LYS A 166 12.01 12.97 -1.37
C LYS A 166 11.66 14.05 -2.39
N LEU A 167 10.71 14.93 -2.09
CA LEU A 167 10.34 16.06 -2.94
C LEU A 167 11.47 17.07 -3.08
N THR A 168 12.19 17.39 -1.98
CA THR A 168 13.39 18.24 -2.05
C THR A 168 14.46 17.65 -2.97
N PHE A 169 14.57 16.33 -3.10
CA PHE A 169 15.50 15.68 -4.03
C PHE A 169 15.00 15.64 -5.47
N VAL A 170 13.71 15.34 -5.70
CA VAL A 170 13.11 15.27 -7.04
C VAL A 170 13.12 16.64 -7.73
N LEU A 171 12.98 17.73 -6.96
CA LEU A 171 12.92 19.11 -7.48
C LEU A 171 14.27 19.80 -7.65
N LYS A 172 15.37 19.13 -7.28
CA LYS A 172 16.73 19.60 -7.64
C LYS A 172 17.13 19.18 -9.06
N ILE A 173 16.30 18.39 -9.75
CA ILE A 173 16.61 17.78 -11.06
C ILE A 173 15.86 18.47 -12.22
N GLU A 174 14.82 19.27 -11.97
CA GLU A 174 14.16 20.05 -13.04
C GLU A 174 14.61 21.51 -13.04
N PRO A 175 15.07 22.07 -14.19
CA PRO A 175 15.33 23.49 -14.31
C PRO A 175 14.01 24.25 -14.28
N ALA A 176 14.01 25.35 -13.54
CA ALA A 176 12.87 26.24 -13.38
C ALA A 176 12.39 26.78 -14.73
N GLU A 177 11.10 26.62 -15.03
CA GLU A 177 10.33 27.55 -15.87
C GLU A 177 8.88 27.62 -15.33
N PRO A 178 8.23 28.80 -15.30
CA PRO A 178 6.99 29.04 -14.56
C PRO A 178 5.75 29.01 -15.47
N SER A 179 4.70 28.31 -15.06
CA SER A 179 3.31 28.51 -15.51
C SER A 179 2.38 27.79 -14.53
N SER A 180 1.24 28.28 -14.03
CA SER A 180 0.35 29.41 -14.31
C SER A 180 -0.54 29.66 -13.05
N PRO A 181 -1.22 30.81 -12.89
CA PRO A 181 -1.77 31.25 -11.60
C PRO A 181 -3.26 30.92 -11.46
N VAL A 182 -3.61 29.78 -10.87
CA VAL A 182 -4.98 29.52 -10.41
C VAL A 182 -4.88 28.70 -9.13
N LEU A 183 -5.81 28.93 -8.19
CA LEU A 183 -5.94 28.27 -6.87
C LEU A 183 -5.30 28.98 -5.66
N LYS A 184 -5.14 30.31 -5.72
CA LYS A 184 -5.10 31.13 -4.50
C LYS A 184 -6.47 31.36 -3.80
N PRO A 185 -7.68 31.12 -4.37
CA PRO A 185 -8.90 31.43 -3.61
C PRO A 185 -9.38 30.34 -2.63
N LEU A 186 -9.03 29.06 -2.82
CA LEU A 186 -9.69 27.97 -2.07
C LEU A 186 -9.18 27.81 -0.63
N VAL A 187 -7.92 28.18 -0.36
CA VAL A 187 -7.33 28.11 0.99
C VAL A 187 -7.70 29.34 1.83
N GLN A 188 -7.99 30.48 1.18
CA GLN A 188 -8.36 31.72 1.86
C GLN A 188 -9.81 31.69 2.39
N SER A 189 -10.72 30.97 1.71
CA SER A 189 -12.13 30.86 2.12
C SER A 189 -12.31 30.00 3.37
N MET A 190 -11.48 28.98 3.57
CA MET A 190 -11.57 28.08 4.75
C MET A 190 -11.09 28.75 6.05
N LEU A 191 -10.23 29.76 5.97
CA LEU A 191 -9.72 30.47 7.15
C LEU A 191 -10.63 31.63 7.61
N HIS A 192 -11.54 32.14 6.77
CA HIS A 192 -12.46 33.21 7.15
C HIS A 192 -13.72 32.72 7.88
N GLU A 193 -14.19 31.48 7.62
CA GLU A 193 -15.37 30.93 8.31
C GLU A 193 -15.12 30.56 9.78
N GLN A 194 -13.86 30.33 10.16
CA GLN A 194 -13.50 30.03 11.56
C GLN A 194 -13.26 31.29 12.41
N ALA A 195 -13.19 32.48 11.80
CA ALA A 195 -12.93 33.74 12.51
C ALA A 195 -14.20 34.57 12.80
N MET A 196 -15.39 34.13 12.33
CA MET A 196 -16.66 34.86 12.48
C MET A 196 -17.66 34.18 13.44
N ASN A 197 -17.30 33.06 14.08
CA ASN A 197 -18.16 32.31 15.02
C ASN A 197 -17.58 32.22 16.45
N VAL A 198 -16.96 33.30 16.93
CA VAL A 198 -16.69 33.54 18.36
C VAL A 198 -17.33 34.86 18.77
#